data_AF-A0A2E8EFF9-F1
#
_entry.id   AF-A0A2E8EFF9-F1
#
_cell.length_a   1.000
_cell.length_b   1.000
_cell.length_c   1.000
_cell.angle_alpha   90.00
_cell.angle_beta   90.00
_cell.angle_gamma   90.00
#
_symmetry.space_group_name_H-M   'P 1'
#
loop_
_entity.id
_entity.type
_entity.pdbx_description
1 polymer ?
#
loop_
_entity_poly.entity_id
_entity_poly.type
_entity_poly.pdbx_seq_one_letter_code
_entity_poly.pdbx_strand_id
1 'polypeptide(L)'
;MEYVELTVTFYDASNNVISTSFTFVGATFGILKPGDKAPFTLSSFPDENLAVDHYKVVVADHMVTSVSPYRELEVKGVTAGTELGYYNIQGEVENTGSVDAT
;
A
#
# COMPACT_ATOMS: atom_id res chain seq x y z
N MET A 1 -9.31 1.46 13.26
CA MET A 1 -9.03 1.65 11.83
C MET A 1 -9.62 0.49 11.07
N GLU A 2 -10.61 0.71 10.21
CA GLU A 2 -11.29 -0.38 9.49
C GLU A 2 -10.55 -0.77 8.20
N TYR A 3 -9.82 0.17 7.60
CA TYR A 3 -8.93 -0.07 6.46
C TYR A 3 -7.83 1.00 6.35
N VAL A 4 -6.70 0.62 5.74
CA VAL A 4 -5.61 1.48 5.24
C VAL A 4 -5.81 1.66 3.74
N GLU A 5 -5.79 2.89 3.23
CA GLU A 5 -5.64 3.10 1.79
C GLU A 5 -4.16 3.29 1.43
N LEU A 6 -3.67 2.44 0.54
CA LEU A 6 -2.35 2.58 -0.05
C LEU A 6 -2.50 3.05 -1.49
N THR A 7 -1.70 4.03 -1.88
CA THR A 7 -1.56 4.47 -3.27
C THR A 7 -0.16 4.17 -3.77
N VAL A 8 -0.05 3.67 -5.00
CA VAL A 8 1.20 3.57 -5.74
C VAL A 8 1.24 4.57 -6.88
N THR A 9 2.41 5.16 -7.10
CA THR A 9 2.76 5.88 -8.32
C THR A 9 3.91 5.15 -9.01
N PHE A 10 3.75 4.87 -10.30
CA PHE A 10 4.77 4.27 -11.16
C PHE A 10 5.47 5.35 -11.98
N TYR A 11 6.79 5.21 -12.14
CA TYR A 11 7.62 6.18 -12.84
C TYR A 11 8.46 5.52 -13.94
N ASP A 12 8.71 6.25 -15.01
CA ASP A 12 9.73 5.90 -16.01
C ASP A 12 11.14 6.31 -15.55
N ALA A 13 12.16 5.94 -16.33
CA ALA A 13 13.56 6.28 -16.05
C ALA A 13 13.87 7.80 -16.09
N SER A 14 12.95 8.61 -16.63
CA SER A 14 13.06 10.07 -16.65
C SER A 14 12.33 10.72 -15.46
N ASN A 15 11.79 9.92 -14.52
CA ASN A 15 10.95 10.33 -13.40
C ASN A 15 9.57 10.89 -13.80
N ASN A 16 9.07 10.58 -14.98
CA ASN A 16 7.69 10.92 -15.32
C ASN A 16 6.73 9.91 -14.69
N VAL A 17 5.59 10.40 -14.19
CA VAL A 17 4.49 9.54 -13.75
C VAL A 17 3.87 8.87 -14.97
N ILE A 18 3.84 7.54 -14.98
CA ILE A 18 3.29 6.75 -16.08
C ILE A 18 2.00 6.01 -15.70
N SER A 19 1.74 5.80 -14.40
CA SER A 19 0.48 5.24 -13.89
C SER A 19 0.34 5.45 -12.37
N THR A 20 -0.88 5.33 -11.87
CA THR A 20 -1.21 5.35 -10.44
C THR A 20 -2.29 4.33 -10.13
N SER A 21 -2.23 3.68 -8.97
CA SER A 21 -3.23 2.71 -8.52
C SER A 21 -3.37 2.75 -7.00
N PHE A 22 -4.43 2.15 -6.46
CA PHE A 22 -4.68 2.11 -5.02
C PHE A 22 -5.27 0.77 -4.57
N THR A 23 -5.16 0.48 -3.27
CA THR A 23 -5.77 -0.70 -2.64
C THR A 23 -6.13 -0.40 -1.19
N PHE A 24 -7.08 -1.16 -0.66
CA PHE A 24 -7.49 -1.11 0.74
C PHE A 24 -6.96 -2.32 1.51
N VAL A 25 -6.19 -2.08 2.56
CA VAL A 25 -5.65 -3.10 3.45
C VAL A 25 -6.48 -3.15 4.74
N GLY A 26 -6.78 -4.33 5.26
CA GLY A 26 -7.51 -4.47 6.54
C GLY A 26 -9.03 -4.60 6.41
N ALA A 27 -9.65 -4.19 5.29
CA ALA A 27 -11.10 -4.36 5.09
C ALA A 27 -11.56 -5.83 5.20
N THR A 28 -10.67 -6.79 4.90
CA THR A 28 -10.92 -8.24 5.02
C THR A 28 -10.38 -8.84 6.32
N PHE A 29 -9.45 -8.17 7.01
CA PHE A 29 -8.71 -8.70 8.17
C PHE A 29 -9.09 -8.03 9.51
N GLY A 30 -9.91 -6.98 9.48
CA GLY A 30 -10.29 -6.19 10.65
C GLY A 30 -9.27 -5.11 10.99
N ILE A 31 -9.33 -4.63 12.23
CA ILE A 31 -8.47 -3.54 12.71
C ILE A 31 -7.03 -4.03 12.85
N LEU A 32 -6.10 -3.42 12.11
CA LEU A 32 -4.64 -3.56 12.29
C LEU A 32 -4.21 -2.97 13.65
N LYS A 33 -3.94 -3.82 14.64
CA LYS A 33 -3.46 -3.40 15.96
C LYS A 33 -1.95 -3.12 15.96
N PRO A 34 -1.40 -2.44 16.98
CA PRO A 34 0.04 -2.35 17.18
C PRO A 34 0.77 -3.69 17.02
N GLY A 35 1.78 -3.73 16.16
CA GLY A 35 2.56 -4.93 15.82
C GLY A 35 1.89 -5.87 14.80
N ASP A 36 0.62 -5.66 14.46
CA ASP A 36 -0.04 -6.46 13.42
C ASP A 36 0.51 -6.10 12.04
N LYS A 37 0.51 -7.12 11.18
CA LYS A 37 0.87 -7.01 9.77
C LYS A 37 -0.29 -7.45 8.90
N ALA A 38 -0.46 -6.78 7.77
CA ALA A 38 -1.43 -7.20 6.76
C ALA A 38 -0.80 -7.17 5.37
N PRO A 39 -1.05 -8.20 4.55
CA PRO A 39 -0.56 -8.23 3.18
C PRO A 39 -1.33 -7.23 2.31
N PHE A 40 -0.67 -6.71 1.28
CA PHE A 40 -1.31 -5.90 0.23
C PHE A 40 -0.80 -6.31 -1.15
N THR A 41 -1.66 -6.06 -2.15
CA THR A 41 -1.32 -6.20 -3.57
C THR A 41 -1.75 -4.94 -4.30
N LEU A 42 -0.84 -4.39 -5.10
CA LEU A 42 -1.06 -3.28 -6.03
C LEU A 42 -0.64 -3.72 -7.42
N SER A 43 -1.31 -3.20 -8.44
CA SER A 43 -0.91 -3.44 -9.83
C SER A 43 -1.09 -2.20 -10.69
N SER A 44 -0.39 -2.17 -11.82
CA SER A 44 -0.58 -1.15 -12.86
C SER A 44 -1.88 -1.32 -13.65
N PHE A 45 -2.70 -2.35 -13.38
CA PHE A 45 -3.94 -2.58 -14.12
C PHE A 45 -4.86 -1.33 -14.07
N PRO A 46 -5.46 -0.91 -15.20
CA PRO A 46 -5.49 -1.58 -16.50
C PRO A 46 -4.34 -1.22 -17.46
N ASP A 47 -3.32 -0.50 -17.00
CA ASP A 47 -2.19 -0.08 -17.83
C ASP A 47 -1.16 -1.22 -18.00
N GLU A 48 -1.07 -1.73 -19.22
CA GLU A 48 -0.16 -2.82 -19.62
C GLU A 48 1.11 -2.31 -20.30
N ASN A 49 2.17 -3.12 -20.29
CA ASN A 49 3.45 -2.91 -20.98
C ASN A 49 4.14 -1.59 -20.62
N LEU A 50 3.91 -1.11 -19.39
CA LEU A 50 4.59 0.07 -18.86
C LEU A 50 6.09 -0.19 -18.70
N ALA A 51 6.90 0.77 -19.15
CA ALA A 51 8.34 0.81 -18.90
C ALA A 51 8.62 1.34 -17.48
N VAL A 52 8.18 0.61 -16.46
CA VAL A 52 8.38 0.96 -15.05
C VAL A 52 9.86 0.84 -14.70
N ASP A 53 10.46 1.95 -14.29
CA ASP A 53 11.82 1.99 -13.75
C ASP A 53 11.79 1.89 -12.22
N HIS A 54 10.92 2.68 -11.58
CA HIS A 54 10.71 2.65 -10.14
C HIS A 54 9.28 3.03 -9.78
N TYR A 55 8.94 2.85 -8.51
CA TYR A 55 7.62 3.14 -7.96
C TYR A 55 7.73 3.72 -6.56
N LYS A 56 6.66 4.39 -6.13
CA LYS A 56 6.50 4.90 -4.77
C LYS A 56 5.15 4.47 -4.22
N VAL A 57 5.16 3.72 -3.12
CA VAL A 57 3.95 3.38 -2.35
C VAL A 57 3.85 4.33 -1.16
N VAL A 58 2.67 4.89 -0.93
CA VAL A 58 2.37 5.75 0.20
C VAL A 58 1.06 5.34 0.85
N VAL A 59 0.94 5.57 2.16
CA VAL A 59 -0.34 5.56 2.84
C VAL A 59 -1.05 6.87 2.49
N ALA A 60 -2.17 6.79 1.78
CA ALA A 60 -2.90 7.96 1.30
C ALA A 60 -3.99 8.40 2.27
N ASP A 61 -4.73 7.44 2.83
CA ASP A 61 -5.78 7.70 3.82
C ASP A 61 -5.95 6.51 4.78
N HIS A 62 -6.60 6.77 5.91
CA HIS A 62 -7.00 5.76 6.88
C HIS A 62 -8.31 6.15 7.55
N MET A 63 -9.27 5.21 7.64
CA MET A 63 -10.48 5.50 8.39
C MET A 63 -10.19 5.45 9.89
N VAL A 64 -10.12 6.62 10.52
CA VAL A 64 -10.04 6.76 11.97
C VAL A 64 -11.36 6.28 12.56
N THR A 65 -11.35 5.15 13.24
CA THR A 65 -12.51 4.72 14.05
C THR A 65 -12.68 5.70 15.22
N SER A 66 -13.73 5.59 16.03
CA SER A 66 -13.90 6.34 17.29
C SER A 66 -12.81 6.12 18.35
N VAL A 67 -11.68 5.55 17.94
CA VAL A 67 -10.49 5.25 18.70
C VAL A 67 -9.29 5.87 17.98
N SER A 68 -8.48 6.62 18.75
CA SER A 68 -7.39 7.53 18.32
C SER A 68 -6.58 7.05 17.10
N PRO A 69 -6.17 7.96 16.18
CA PRO A 69 -5.43 7.58 14.98
C PRO A 69 -4.04 7.01 15.30
N TYR A 70 -3.71 5.90 14.66
CA TYR A 70 -2.35 5.36 14.60
C TYR A 70 -1.54 6.19 13.61
N ARG A 71 -0.35 6.65 14.01
CA ARG A 71 0.48 7.56 13.19
C ARG A 71 1.72 6.90 12.58
N GLU A 72 1.89 5.60 12.79
CA GLU A 72 3.13 4.88 12.49
C GLU A 72 2.77 3.61 11.68
N LEU A 73 2.52 3.78 10.39
CA LEU A 73 2.34 2.68 9.43
C LEU A 73 3.59 2.58 8.56
N GLU A 74 4.15 1.38 8.44
CA GLU A 74 5.35 1.12 7.67
C GLU A 74 5.10 0.02 6.62
N VAL A 75 5.51 0.27 5.39
CA VAL A 75 5.46 -0.71 4.29
C VAL A 75 6.75 -1.53 4.28
N LYS A 76 6.65 -2.86 4.36
CA LYS A 76 7.76 -3.81 4.45
C LYS A 76 7.63 -4.95 3.46
N GLY A 77 8.75 -5.64 3.23
CA GLY A 77 8.77 -6.90 2.46
C GLY A 77 8.32 -6.75 1.02
N VAL A 78 8.55 -5.58 0.41
CA VAL A 78 8.03 -5.29 -0.93
C VAL A 78 8.78 -6.10 -1.97
N THR A 79 8.02 -6.86 -2.77
CA THR A 79 8.48 -7.53 -3.97
C THR A 79 7.68 -7.01 -5.16
N ALA A 80 8.32 -6.94 -6.32
CA ALA A 80 7.68 -6.44 -7.53
C ALA A 80 8.11 -7.24 -8.75
N GLY A 81 7.20 -7.37 -9.72
CA GLY A 81 7.47 -8.07 -10.96
C GLY A 81 6.37 -7.86 -12.00
N THR A 82 6.72 -8.09 -13.26
CA THR A 82 5.78 -7.98 -14.38
C THR A 82 5.16 -9.33 -14.68
N GLU A 83 3.83 -9.41 -14.68
CA GLU A 83 3.07 -10.61 -15.05
C GLU A 83 1.95 -10.20 -16.01
N LEU A 84 1.82 -10.91 -17.14
CA LEU A 84 0.83 -10.64 -18.19
C LEU A 84 0.80 -9.17 -18.66
N GLY A 85 1.95 -8.49 -18.66
CA GLY A 85 2.07 -7.09 -19.07
C GLY A 85 1.80 -6.07 -17.95
N TYR A 86 1.31 -6.49 -16.79
CA TYR A 86 1.06 -5.62 -15.65
C TYR A 86 2.20 -5.68 -14.64
N TYR A 87 2.57 -4.52 -14.10
CA TYR A 87 3.53 -4.44 -13.00
C TYR A 87 2.80 -4.67 -11.69
N ASN A 88 3.18 -5.72 -10.96
CA ASN A 88 2.56 -6.12 -9.70
C ASN A 88 3.52 -5.86 -8.54
N ILE A 89 2.99 -5.33 -7.44
CA ILE A 89 3.70 -5.07 -6.20
C ILE A 89 2.97 -5.79 -5.08
N GLN A 90 3.71 -6.57 -4.32
CA GLN A 90 3.21 -7.28 -3.15
C GLN A 90 4.07 -6.92 -1.94
N GLY A 91 3.46 -6.77 -0.78
CA GLY A 91 4.18 -6.49 0.45
C GLY A 91 3.28 -6.58 1.67
N GLU A 92 3.80 -6.09 2.79
CA GLU A 92 3.08 -6.03 4.06
C GLU A 92 3.06 -4.58 4.56
N VAL A 93 1.94 -4.18 5.17
CA VAL A 93 1.89 -2.98 6.02
C VAL A 93 1.90 -3.42 7.47
N GLU A 94 2.76 -2.81 8.27
CA GLU A 94 2.86 -3.02 9.71
C GLU A 94 2.42 -1.76 10.44
N ASN A 95 1.61 -1.92 11.49
CA ASN A 95 1.35 -0.86 12.44
C ASN A 95 2.45 -0.85 13.50
N THR A 96 3.43 0.04 13.37
CA THR A 96 4.56 0.15 14.29
C THR A 96 4.28 1.07 15.48
N GLY A 97 3.08 1.66 15.53
CA GLY A 97 2.63 2.52 16.62
C GLY A 97 2.59 1.79 17.96
N SER A 98 2.74 2.55 19.04
CA SER A 98 2.78 2.03 20.42
C SER A 98 1.49 2.22 21.21
N VAL A 99 0.45 2.83 20.62
CA VAL A 99 -0.80 3.18 21.31
C VAL A 99 -1.89 2.22 20.87
N ASP A 100 -2.39 1.39 21.78
CA ASP A 100 -3.61 0.62 21.54
C ASP A 100 -4.79 1.55 21.28
N ALA A 101 -5.67 1.17 20.35
CA ALA A 101 -7.01 1.74 20.27
C ALA A 101 -7.73 1.47 21.60
N THR A 102 -7.70 2.43 22.52
CA THR A 102 -8.37 2.38 23.82
C THR A 102 -9.78 2.97 23.76
#